data_AF-A0A1S9JA87-F1
#
_entry.id   AF-A0A1S9JA87-F1
#
_cell.length_a   1.000
_cell.length_b   1.000
_cell.length_c   1.000
_cell.angle_alpha   90.00
_cell.angle_beta   90.00
_cell.angle_gamma   90.00
#
_symmetry.space_group_name_H-M   'P 1'
#
loop_
_entity.id
_entity.type
_entity.pdbx_description
1 polymer ?
#
loop_
_entity_poly.entity_id
_entity_poly.type
_entity_poly.pdbx_seq_one_letter_code
_entity_poly.pdbx_strand_id
1 'polypeptide(L)'
;NDGQRSFTRRFDNSTKDLSVLEQLHYHTINEPAYIKTLHASLEQADIDVHQDGGGTVEHARLKEDFKKSAVYQAGKLYFNEVEEIERSSRNWETYSLETRFEIQYQIACEESLDNLTGTKGGIIKPEPLVLDERFYRKAMQRISFYALDNLKRFFPKLTGIREFIRSDAYLGKLKITVSVPQSLDFTTVPAKDKLHLLENVLLRISENVRRNDQKVKGTYRFISQPVKEVIKDYSLHIDPSVAINQKITAAPTIGKKWYVYDNAILNQLEHRLIKMLEAFMPKLKARYDDIYVLRNDEQSTRFKLTEFGGVRGFMPDFIMILTRHSDNTYWQVFLEPKGDDRLLDDAWKERMLETLNDRERIVIDENEHVRLVGIKFFANSQMDVFVSDMQNKLNDGESLETSSLSLPL
;
A
#
# COMPACT_ATOMS: atom_id res chain seq x y z
N ASN A 1 -52.33 3.12 -22.04
CA ASN A 1 -51.47 4.06 -22.77
C ASN A 1 -50.02 3.72 -22.50
N ASP A 2 -49.25 3.06 -23.35
CA ASP A 2 -49.47 2.22 -24.52
C ASP A 2 -48.22 1.35 -24.55
N GLY A 3 -48.34 0.07 -24.92
CA GLY A 3 -47.22 -0.86 -25.03
C GLY A 3 -46.27 -0.54 -26.19
N GLN A 4 -45.82 0.71 -26.30
CA GLN A 4 -44.78 1.12 -27.23
C GLN A 4 -43.43 0.63 -26.70
N ARG A 5 -42.85 -0.33 -27.41
CA ARG A 5 -41.45 -0.68 -27.25
C ARG A 5 -40.62 0.55 -27.64
N SER A 6 -39.89 1.11 -26.68
CA SER A 6 -38.85 2.10 -26.96
C SER A 6 -37.75 1.40 -27.77
N PHE A 7 -37.54 1.87 -29.01
CA PHE A 7 -36.40 1.48 -29.86
C PHE A 7 -35.14 2.29 -29.54
N THR A 8 -35.18 3.11 -28.49
CA THR A 8 -34.08 3.92 -28.01
C THR A 8 -33.21 3.06 -27.09
N ARG A 9 -31.92 2.92 -27.41
CA ARG A 9 -30.98 2.21 -26.56
C ARG A 9 -30.88 2.95 -25.22
N ARG A 10 -30.98 2.25 -24.08
CA ARG A 10 -30.64 2.85 -22.79
C ARG A 10 -29.19 3.34 -22.88
N PHE A 11 -28.95 4.62 -22.56
CA PHE A 11 -27.64 5.30 -22.62
C PHE A 11 -27.12 5.71 -24.02
N ASP A 12 -28.00 5.87 -25.02
CA ASP A 12 -27.60 6.47 -26.30
C ASP A 12 -27.42 8.00 -26.18
N ASN A 13 -26.17 8.44 -26.09
CA ASN A 13 -25.80 9.86 -26.07
C ASN A 13 -25.31 10.35 -27.45
N SER A 14 -25.40 9.54 -28.50
CA SER A 14 -24.88 9.88 -29.83
C SER A 14 -25.92 10.64 -30.65
N THR A 15 -25.50 11.70 -31.35
CA THR A 15 -26.36 12.57 -32.19
C THR A 15 -26.43 12.16 -33.66
N LYS A 16 -25.86 11.01 -34.04
CA LYS A 16 -25.79 10.56 -35.44
C LYS A 16 -26.62 9.30 -35.66
N ASP A 17 -27.62 9.40 -36.54
CA ASP A 17 -28.52 8.29 -36.91
C ASP A 17 -27.81 7.06 -37.54
N LEU A 18 -26.60 7.24 -38.06
CA LEU A 18 -25.82 6.18 -38.73
C LEU A 18 -25.03 5.27 -37.76
N SER A 19 -24.98 5.58 -36.46
CA SER A 19 -24.26 4.76 -35.46
C SER A 19 -24.84 3.36 -35.30
N VAL A 20 -26.12 3.15 -35.66
CA VAL A 20 -26.76 1.82 -35.76
C VAL A 20 -26.10 0.89 -36.78
N LEU A 21 -25.45 1.45 -37.80
CA LEU A 21 -24.78 0.68 -38.86
C LEU A 21 -23.35 0.28 -38.48
N GLU A 22 -22.80 0.84 -37.40
CA GLU A 22 -21.52 0.43 -36.83
C GLU A 22 -21.71 -0.81 -35.93
N GLN A 23 -22.23 -1.89 -36.49
CA GLN A 23 -22.25 -3.20 -35.83
C GLN A 23 -21.06 -4.04 -36.29
N LEU A 24 -20.11 -4.24 -35.40
CA LEU A 24 -19.05 -5.23 -35.60
C LEU A 24 -19.59 -6.60 -35.21
N HIS A 25 -19.96 -7.41 -36.20
CA HIS A 25 -20.41 -8.79 -35.98
C HIS A 25 -19.20 -9.69 -35.75
N TYR A 26 -18.96 -10.05 -34.49
CA TYR A 26 -17.95 -11.02 -34.09
C TYR A 26 -18.56 -12.42 -34.04
N HIS A 27 -18.19 -13.28 -34.99
CA HIS A 27 -18.50 -14.70 -34.97
C HIS A 27 -17.20 -15.50 -34.85
N THR A 28 -16.86 -15.98 -33.65
CA THR A 28 -15.81 -17.00 -33.53
C THR A 28 -16.12 -17.97 -32.40
N ILE A 29 -15.72 -19.21 -32.65
CA ILE A 29 -15.68 -20.28 -31.66
C ILE A 29 -14.38 -20.08 -30.89
N ASN A 30 -14.41 -19.18 -29.91
CA ASN A 30 -13.43 -19.06 -28.82
C ASN A 30 -11.95 -19.15 -29.28
N GLU A 31 -11.43 -18.13 -29.97
CA GLU A 31 -9.99 -17.98 -30.24
C GLU A 31 -9.34 -16.93 -29.33
N PRO A 32 -8.68 -17.34 -28.22
CA PRO A 32 -8.04 -16.43 -27.27
C PRO A 32 -6.94 -15.56 -27.91
N ALA A 33 -6.31 -16.04 -28.99
CA ALA A 33 -5.26 -15.32 -29.69
C ALA A 33 -5.78 -14.04 -30.37
N TYR A 34 -6.98 -14.09 -30.96
CA TYR A 34 -7.59 -12.92 -31.60
C TYR A 34 -8.00 -11.88 -30.55
N ILE A 35 -8.69 -12.30 -29.48
CA ILE A 35 -9.06 -11.40 -28.37
C ILE A 35 -7.80 -10.74 -27.79
N LYS A 36 -6.72 -11.50 -27.57
CA LYS A 36 -5.44 -10.96 -27.12
C LYS A 36 -4.85 -9.93 -28.11
N THR A 37 -4.98 -10.17 -29.41
CA THR A 37 -4.50 -9.26 -30.45
C THR A 37 -5.36 -8.00 -30.55
N LEU A 38 -6.66 -8.13 -30.32
CA LEU A 38 -7.61 -7.02 -30.27
C LEU A 38 -7.33 -6.14 -29.04
N HIS A 39 -7.19 -6.74 -27.85
CA HIS A 39 -6.76 -6.02 -26.64
C HIS A 39 -5.43 -5.32 -26.87
N ALA A 40 -4.42 -6.00 -27.43
CA ALA A 40 -3.14 -5.38 -27.74
C ALA A 40 -3.28 -4.21 -28.72
N SER A 41 -4.10 -4.34 -29.77
CA SER A 41 -4.32 -3.28 -30.76
C SER A 41 -5.07 -2.08 -30.17
N LEU A 42 -6.03 -2.33 -29.29
CA LEU A 42 -6.82 -1.29 -28.61
C LEU A 42 -5.98 -0.57 -27.54
N GLU A 43 -5.17 -1.30 -26.77
CA GLU A 43 -4.16 -0.74 -25.87
C GLU A 43 -3.14 0.12 -26.66
N GLN A 44 -2.73 -0.33 -27.84
CA GLN A 44 -1.85 0.44 -28.73
C GLN A 44 -2.51 1.71 -29.28
N ALA A 45 -3.84 1.72 -29.38
CA ALA A 45 -4.65 2.85 -29.79
C ALA A 45 -5.13 3.74 -28.62
N ASP A 46 -4.67 3.45 -27.40
CA ASP A 46 -5.07 4.14 -26.17
C ASP A 46 -6.58 4.05 -25.84
N ILE A 47 -7.20 2.94 -26.24
CA ILE A 47 -8.60 2.64 -25.97
C ILE A 47 -8.66 1.60 -24.86
N ASP A 48 -9.25 1.97 -23.73
CA ASP A 48 -9.47 1.05 -22.61
C ASP A 48 -10.52 0.00 -23.00
N VAL A 49 -10.13 -1.27 -22.89
CA VAL A 49 -10.96 -2.44 -23.21
C VAL A 49 -11.40 -3.17 -21.94
N HIS A 50 -10.90 -2.74 -20.77
CA HIS A 50 -11.04 -3.48 -19.52
C HIS A 50 -12.21 -2.96 -18.67
N GLN A 51 -12.72 -1.75 -18.91
CA GLN A 51 -13.85 -1.19 -18.15
C GLN A 51 -14.82 -0.36 -19.01
N ASP A 52 -16.11 -0.68 -18.91
CA ASP A 52 -17.21 0.15 -19.44
C ASP A 52 -17.37 1.39 -18.53
N GLY A 53 -16.86 2.57 -18.94
CA GLY A 53 -17.00 3.80 -18.16
C GLY A 53 -16.40 5.05 -18.81
N GLY A 54 -16.89 6.23 -18.41
CA GLY A 54 -16.43 7.55 -18.89
C GLY A 54 -15.16 8.08 -18.21
N GLY A 55 -14.20 7.19 -17.93
CA GLY A 55 -12.91 7.55 -17.34
C GLY A 55 -11.91 8.09 -18.35
N THR A 56 -10.86 8.75 -17.87
CA THR A 56 -9.76 9.27 -18.69
C THR A 56 -8.48 8.53 -18.37
N VAL A 57 -7.77 8.06 -19.39
CA VAL A 57 -6.43 7.50 -19.26
C VAL A 57 -5.43 8.65 -19.26
N GLU A 58 -4.63 8.75 -18.21
CA GLU A 58 -3.54 9.71 -18.11
C GLU A 58 -2.20 9.00 -18.26
N HIS A 59 -1.27 9.63 -18.97
CA HIS A 59 0.06 9.08 -19.22
C HIS A 59 1.15 9.83 -18.47
N ALA A 60 2.10 9.08 -17.93
CA ALA A 60 3.33 9.58 -17.34
C ALA A 60 4.51 8.93 -18.05
N ARG A 61 5.20 9.72 -18.88
CA ARG A 61 6.36 9.28 -19.65
C ARG A 61 7.63 9.80 -19.02
N LEU A 62 8.68 9.00 -19.03
CA LEU A 62 9.99 9.39 -18.55
C LEU A 62 10.55 10.51 -19.42
N LYS A 63 11.01 11.59 -18.77
CA LYS A 63 11.63 12.72 -19.43
C LYS A 63 12.90 12.31 -20.15
N GLU A 64 13.10 12.84 -21.36
CA GLU A 64 14.29 12.55 -22.17
C GLU A 64 15.59 12.96 -21.49
N ASP A 65 15.59 14.07 -20.74
CA ASP A 65 16.75 14.50 -19.95
C ASP A 65 17.11 13.48 -18.86
N PHE A 66 16.11 12.86 -18.22
CA PHE A 66 16.35 11.80 -17.24
C PHE A 66 16.88 10.54 -17.91
N LYS A 67 16.32 10.13 -19.05
CA LYS A 67 16.82 8.97 -19.81
C LYS A 67 18.29 9.12 -20.21
N LYS A 68 18.79 10.34 -20.41
CA LYS A 68 20.20 10.61 -20.74
C LYS A 68 21.11 10.71 -19.51
N SER A 69 20.56 10.75 -18.30
CA SER A 69 21.34 10.86 -17.07
C SER A 69 22.17 9.61 -16.77
N ALA A 70 23.27 9.78 -16.03
CA ALA A 70 24.07 8.66 -15.54
C ALA A 70 23.26 7.72 -14.64
N VAL A 71 22.38 8.29 -13.81
CA VAL A 71 21.49 7.54 -12.92
C VAL A 71 20.58 6.59 -13.69
N TYR A 72 20.00 7.01 -14.81
CA TYR A 72 19.15 6.11 -15.61
C TYR A 72 19.96 5.07 -16.38
N GLN A 73 21.08 5.47 -16.98
CA GLN A 73 21.86 4.61 -17.88
C GLN A 73 22.66 3.53 -17.15
N ALA A 74 23.23 3.87 -15.99
CA ALA A 74 24.15 3.03 -15.23
C ALA A 74 23.80 2.89 -13.75
N GLY A 75 22.88 3.71 -13.23
CA GLY A 75 22.43 3.61 -11.84
C GLY A 75 21.62 2.35 -11.58
N LYS A 76 21.49 2.00 -10.30
CA LYS A 76 20.82 0.78 -9.84
C LYS A 76 19.84 1.09 -8.71
N LEU A 77 18.75 0.34 -8.66
CA LEU A 77 17.83 0.28 -7.52
C LEU A 77 18.14 -0.95 -6.67
N TYR A 78 18.07 -0.79 -5.35
CA TYR A 78 18.41 -1.81 -4.38
C TYR A 78 17.16 -2.39 -3.72
N PHE A 79 17.10 -3.71 -3.69
CA PHE A 79 16.00 -4.53 -3.16
C PHE A 79 16.56 -5.50 -2.14
N ASN A 80 15.78 -5.84 -1.11
CA ASN A 80 16.23 -6.88 -0.20
C ASN A 80 16.01 -8.28 -0.78
N GLU A 81 16.97 -9.16 -0.58
CA GLU A 81 16.84 -10.57 -0.94
C GLU A 81 15.79 -11.25 -0.09
N VAL A 82 15.26 -12.36 -0.60
CA VAL A 82 14.27 -13.18 0.07
C VAL A 82 14.84 -14.57 0.33
N GLU A 83 14.38 -15.19 1.43
CA GLU A 83 14.82 -16.52 1.86
C GLU A 83 13.59 -17.37 2.20
N GLU A 84 13.66 -18.67 1.92
CA GLU A 84 12.64 -19.61 2.38
C GLU A 84 12.57 -19.66 3.91
N ILE A 85 11.36 -19.92 4.42
CA ILE A 85 11.13 -20.07 5.86
C ILE A 85 11.03 -21.55 6.16
N GLU A 86 11.99 -22.09 6.93
CA GLU A 86 11.96 -23.49 7.34
C GLU A 86 10.69 -23.81 8.13
N ARG A 87 10.03 -24.92 7.80
CA ARG A 87 8.80 -25.35 8.50
C ARG A 87 8.97 -25.42 10.02
N SER A 88 10.09 -25.94 10.51
CA SER A 88 10.45 -26.07 11.93
C SER A 88 10.54 -24.72 12.66
N SER A 89 10.82 -23.65 11.92
CA SER A 89 10.98 -22.29 12.44
C SER A 89 9.68 -21.49 12.49
N ARG A 90 8.60 -21.99 11.85
CA ARG A 90 7.30 -21.31 11.75
C ARG A 90 6.72 -20.98 13.13
N ASN A 91 6.41 -19.70 13.29
CA ASN A 91 5.85 -19.07 14.48
C ASN A 91 5.03 -17.83 14.09
N TRP A 92 4.44 -17.17 15.08
CA TRP A 92 3.57 -16.01 14.89
C TRP A 92 4.21 -14.90 14.03
N GLU A 93 5.46 -14.56 14.33
CA GLU A 93 6.22 -13.52 13.67
C GLU A 93 6.59 -13.88 12.23
N THR A 94 6.99 -15.13 11.94
CA THR A 94 7.33 -15.58 10.59
C THR A 94 6.13 -15.61 9.63
N TYR A 95 4.91 -15.66 10.17
CA TYR A 95 3.68 -15.49 9.39
C TYR A 95 3.27 -14.02 9.27
N SER A 96 4.03 -13.09 9.84
CA SER A 96 3.71 -11.66 9.95
C SER A 96 2.32 -11.41 10.53
N LEU A 97 1.93 -12.18 11.56
CA LEU A 97 0.60 -12.06 12.16
C LEU A 97 0.51 -10.82 13.05
N GLU A 98 -0.57 -10.07 12.90
CA GLU A 98 -0.92 -8.96 13.76
C GLU A 98 -1.27 -9.44 15.17
N THR A 99 -0.95 -8.63 16.18
CA THR A 99 -1.36 -8.88 17.57
C THR A 99 -2.39 -7.86 18.06
N ARG A 100 -2.76 -6.90 17.21
CA ARG A 100 -3.72 -5.84 17.51
C ARG A 100 -4.77 -5.82 16.41
N PHE A 101 -6.04 -5.89 16.79
CA PHE A 101 -7.15 -5.88 15.86
C PHE A 101 -8.15 -4.82 16.28
N GLU A 102 -8.56 -4.00 15.32
CA GLU A 102 -9.67 -3.07 15.47
C GLU A 102 -10.84 -3.60 14.65
N ILE A 103 -11.98 -3.82 15.30
CA ILE A 103 -13.19 -4.36 14.68
C ILE A 103 -14.39 -3.51 15.07
N GLN A 104 -15.40 -3.44 14.21
CA GLN A 104 -16.62 -2.69 14.49
C GLN A 104 -17.68 -3.62 15.07
N TYR A 105 -18.40 -3.14 16.09
CA TYR A 105 -19.61 -3.81 16.55
C TYR A 105 -20.79 -3.42 15.65
N GLN A 106 -21.25 -4.36 14.85
CA GLN A 106 -22.46 -4.20 14.03
C GLN A 106 -23.67 -4.74 14.81
N ILE A 107 -24.69 -3.90 14.99
CA ILE A 107 -25.96 -4.33 15.58
C ILE A 107 -26.79 -4.93 14.45
N ALA A 108 -27.37 -6.11 14.66
CA ALA A 108 -28.18 -6.86 13.67
C ALA A 108 -29.39 -6.08 13.09
N CYS A 109 -29.64 -4.84 13.51
CA CYS A 109 -30.64 -3.95 12.92
C CYS A 109 -30.16 -3.27 11.62
N GLU A 110 -28.89 -3.43 11.24
CA GLU A 110 -28.28 -2.88 10.01
C GLU A 110 -28.17 -3.90 8.85
N GLU A 111 -28.87 -5.05 8.90
CA GLU A 111 -28.99 -5.95 7.73
C GLU A 111 -29.98 -5.43 6.65
N SER A 112 -30.53 -4.23 6.83
CA SER A 112 -31.52 -3.63 5.95
C SER A 112 -31.03 -2.28 5.40
N LEU A 113 -30.50 -2.30 4.17
CA LEU A 113 -30.43 -1.19 3.20
C LEU A 113 -29.33 -0.11 3.28
N ASP A 114 -28.35 -0.16 4.18
CA ASP A 114 -27.34 0.92 4.29
C ASP A 114 -26.12 0.84 3.35
N ASN A 115 -26.08 -0.10 2.41
CA ASN A 115 -25.06 -0.12 1.34
C ASN A 115 -25.23 1.00 0.29
N LEU A 116 -26.16 1.95 0.46
CA LEU A 116 -26.50 2.95 -0.57
C LEU A 116 -26.53 4.42 -0.13
N THR A 117 -26.30 4.76 1.15
CA THR A 117 -26.18 6.17 1.55
C THR A 117 -25.14 6.36 2.63
N GLY A 118 -24.07 7.08 2.30
CA GLY A 118 -23.02 7.42 3.22
C GLY A 118 -23.53 8.12 4.49
N THR A 119 -22.84 7.83 5.59
CA THR A 119 -22.74 8.67 6.78
C THR A 119 -24.06 9.06 7.46
N LYS A 120 -24.52 8.19 8.36
CA LYS A 120 -24.97 8.65 9.68
C LYS A 120 -23.90 8.35 10.71
N GLY A 121 -22.93 9.25 10.82
CA GLY A 121 -21.85 9.19 11.80
C GLY A 121 -22.39 9.38 13.21
N GLY A 122 -22.80 8.29 13.85
CA GLY A 122 -22.85 8.24 15.31
C GLY A 122 -21.42 8.38 15.83
N ILE A 123 -21.24 9.17 16.90
CA ILE A 123 -19.95 9.23 17.59
C ILE A 123 -19.65 7.80 18.08
N ILE A 124 -18.50 7.27 17.68
CA ILE A 124 -18.01 5.96 18.11
C ILE A 124 -16.99 6.11 19.23
N LYS A 125 -16.90 5.12 20.11
CA LYS A 125 -15.85 5.00 21.12
C LYS A 125 -15.15 3.64 21.01
N PRO A 126 -13.84 3.57 21.28
CA PRO A 126 -13.11 2.31 21.35
C PRO A 126 -13.32 1.62 22.71
N GLU A 127 -13.62 0.33 22.69
CA GLU A 127 -13.78 -0.50 23.89
C GLU A 127 -12.93 -1.79 23.77
N PRO A 128 -12.14 -2.17 24.79
CA PRO A 128 -11.34 -3.40 24.72
C PRO A 128 -12.22 -4.65 24.86
N LEU A 129 -12.05 -5.63 23.97
CA LEU A 129 -12.68 -6.95 24.08
C LEU A 129 -11.85 -7.84 25.00
N VAL A 130 -12.16 -7.79 26.30
CA VAL A 130 -11.54 -8.65 27.32
C VAL A 130 -12.42 -9.86 27.58
N LEU A 131 -11.90 -11.07 27.30
CA LEU A 131 -12.63 -12.33 27.39
C LEU A 131 -11.85 -13.38 28.18
N ASP A 132 -12.58 -14.26 28.86
CA ASP A 132 -11.98 -15.41 29.52
C ASP A 132 -11.69 -16.57 28.54
N GLU A 133 -10.89 -17.53 28.98
CA GLU A 133 -10.45 -18.69 28.18
C GLU A 133 -11.60 -19.52 27.57
N ARG A 134 -12.80 -19.50 28.15
CA ARG A 134 -13.95 -20.26 27.64
C ARG A 134 -14.40 -19.72 26.28
N PHE A 135 -14.31 -18.42 26.06
CA PHE A 135 -14.60 -17.81 24.75
C PHE A 135 -13.63 -18.30 23.69
N TYR A 136 -12.32 -18.25 23.97
CA TYR A 136 -11.29 -18.74 23.06
C TYR A 136 -11.48 -20.23 22.73
N ARG A 137 -11.71 -21.07 23.74
CA ARG A 137 -12.00 -22.49 23.53
C ARG A 137 -13.24 -22.71 22.67
N LYS A 138 -14.31 -21.95 22.92
CA LYS A 138 -15.56 -22.08 22.17
C LYS A 138 -15.42 -21.63 20.72
N ALA A 139 -14.76 -20.51 20.48
CA ALA A 139 -14.51 -19.99 19.14
C ALA A 139 -13.57 -20.92 18.34
N MET A 140 -12.48 -21.38 18.95
CA MET A 140 -11.56 -22.35 18.35
C MET A 140 -12.24 -23.68 18.04
N GLN A 141 -13.20 -24.13 18.86
CA GLN A 141 -13.99 -25.34 18.56
C GLN A 141 -14.84 -25.19 17.29
N ARG A 142 -15.35 -23.98 17.02
CA ARG A 142 -16.20 -23.69 15.85
C ARG A 142 -15.40 -23.51 14.56
N ILE A 143 -14.11 -23.23 14.66
CA ILE A 143 -13.23 -22.98 13.51
C ILE A 143 -12.25 -24.15 13.38
N SER A 144 -12.49 -25.04 12.42
CA SER A 144 -11.75 -26.31 12.24
C SER A 144 -10.22 -26.16 12.15
N PHE A 145 -9.74 -25.00 11.68
CA PHE A 145 -8.31 -24.68 11.64
C PHE A 145 -7.61 -24.81 13.01
N TYR A 146 -8.31 -24.51 14.10
CA TYR A 146 -7.73 -24.49 15.45
C TYR A 146 -7.74 -25.85 16.16
N ALA A 147 -8.07 -26.93 15.45
CA ALA A 147 -7.82 -28.27 15.93
C ALA A 147 -6.31 -28.46 16.21
N LEU A 148 -5.96 -29.11 17.33
CA LEU A 148 -4.57 -29.15 17.81
C LEU A 148 -3.62 -29.81 16.83
N ASP A 149 -4.06 -30.88 16.18
CA ASP A 149 -3.30 -31.59 15.14
C ASP A 149 -3.00 -30.68 13.94
N ASN A 150 -3.97 -29.86 13.52
CA ASN A 150 -3.77 -28.89 12.46
C ASN A 150 -2.89 -27.72 12.92
N LEU A 151 -3.09 -27.18 14.13
CA LEU A 151 -2.24 -26.12 14.67
C LEU A 151 -0.77 -26.54 14.74
N LYS A 152 -0.48 -27.79 15.13
CA LYS A 152 0.89 -28.32 15.16
C LYS A 152 1.56 -28.39 13.79
N ARG A 153 0.79 -28.39 12.69
CA ARG A 153 1.35 -28.32 11.32
C ARG A 153 1.89 -26.92 11.00
N PHE A 154 1.21 -25.88 11.47
CA PHE A 154 1.58 -24.48 11.24
C PHE A 154 2.49 -23.92 12.35
N PHE A 155 2.37 -24.45 13.57
CA PHE A 155 3.16 -24.04 14.74
C PHE A 155 3.83 -25.29 15.35
N PRO A 156 4.94 -25.78 14.77
CA PRO A 156 5.55 -27.05 15.19
C PRO A 156 6.04 -27.08 16.64
N LYS A 157 6.38 -25.90 17.19
CA LYS A 157 6.82 -25.74 18.59
C LYS A 157 5.68 -25.74 19.59
N LEU A 158 4.42 -25.73 19.13
CA LEU A 158 3.24 -25.69 19.99
C LEU A 158 3.08 -27.02 20.74
N THR A 159 3.02 -26.95 22.07
CA THR A 159 2.83 -28.13 22.92
C THR A 159 1.36 -28.47 23.13
N GLY A 160 0.48 -27.48 23.23
CA GLY A 160 -0.96 -27.70 23.44
C GLY A 160 -1.86 -26.47 23.32
N ILE A 161 -3.18 -26.69 23.30
CA ILE A 161 -4.18 -25.61 23.16
C ILE A 161 -4.10 -24.57 24.28
N ARG A 162 -3.84 -25.02 25.51
CA ARG A 162 -3.73 -24.09 26.65
C ARG A 162 -2.55 -23.12 26.48
N GLU A 163 -1.44 -23.58 25.91
CA GLU A 163 -0.32 -22.73 25.55
C GLU A 163 -0.72 -21.77 24.44
N PHE A 164 -1.36 -22.25 23.38
CA PHE A 164 -1.80 -21.42 22.25
C PHE A 164 -2.69 -20.24 22.69
N ILE A 165 -3.54 -20.44 23.70
CA ILE A 165 -4.42 -19.39 24.22
C ILE A 165 -3.69 -18.44 25.17
N ARG A 166 -2.83 -18.95 26.05
CA ARG A 166 -2.28 -18.15 27.18
C ARG A 166 -0.91 -17.55 26.94
N SER A 167 -0.11 -18.14 26.04
CA SER A 167 1.26 -17.71 25.82
C SER A 167 1.32 -16.46 24.95
N ASP A 168 2.22 -15.53 25.30
CA ASP A 168 2.52 -14.33 24.51
C ASP A 168 3.14 -14.64 23.14
N ALA A 169 3.61 -15.87 22.93
CA ALA A 169 4.06 -16.36 21.63
C ALA A 169 2.89 -16.63 20.65
N TYR A 170 1.65 -16.61 21.14
CA TYR A 170 0.43 -16.92 20.39
C TYR A 170 -0.70 -15.93 20.73
N LEU A 171 -1.89 -16.41 21.08
CA LEU A 171 -3.06 -15.56 21.35
C LEU A 171 -2.94 -14.76 22.65
N GLY A 172 -2.02 -15.08 23.56
CA GLY A 172 -1.87 -14.36 24.84
C GLY A 172 -1.51 -12.88 24.66
N LYS A 173 -0.85 -12.54 23.54
CA LYS A 173 -0.46 -11.17 23.18
C LYS A 173 -1.54 -10.40 22.42
N LEU A 174 -2.66 -11.04 22.11
CA LEU A 174 -3.74 -10.48 21.29
C LEU A 174 -4.45 -9.34 22.04
N LYS A 175 -4.56 -8.18 21.39
CA LYS A 175 -5.35 -7.04 21.85
C LYS A 175 -6.41 -6.74 20.81
N ILE A 176 -7.67 -6.82 21.21
CA ILE A 176 -8.80 -6.54 20.32
C ILE A 176 -9.52 -5.31 20.86
N THR A 177 -9.63 -4.29 20.01
CA THR A 177 -10.40 -3.07 20.27
C THR A 177 -11.65 -3.12 19.41
N VAL A 178 -12.79 -2.84 20.02
CA VAL A 178 -14.09 -2.84 19.36
C VAL A 178 -14.61 -1.42 19.31
N SER A 179 -14.86 -0.91 18.10
CA SER A 179 -15.52 0.37 17.89
C SER A 179 -17.02 0.18 18.08
N VAL A 180 -17.58 0.88 19.08
CA VAL A 180 -19.00 0.82 19.43
C VAL A 180 -19.64 2.21 19.40
N PRO A 181 -20.96 2.33 19.19
CA PRO A 181 -21.67 3.60 19.36
C PRO A 181 -21.45 4.17 20.77
N GLN A 182 -21.28 5.49 20.89
CA GLN A 182 -21.03 6.14 22.17
C GLN A 182 -22.15 5.89 23.20
N SER A 183 -23.40 5.74 22.74
CA SER A 183 -24.56 5.42 23.58
C SER A 183 -24.59 3.98 24.08
N LEU A 184 -23.77 3.08 23.53
CA LEU A 184 -23.73 1.67 23.93
C LEU A 184 -22.81 1.47 25.14
N ASP A 185 -23.33 0.81 26.16
CA ASP A 185 -22.52 0.22 27.22
C ASP A 185 -22.04 -1.17 26.79
N PHE A 186 -20.75 -1.31 26.49
CA PHE A 186 -20.16 -2.56 26.02
C PHE A 186 -20.19 -3.69 27.06
N THR A 187 -20.31 -3.35 28.35
CA THR A 187 -20.45 -4.37 29.40
C THR A 187 -21.75 -5.16 29.24
N THR A 188 -22.80 -4.51 28.73
CA THR A 188 -24.14 -5.08 28.53
C THR A 188 -24.26 -5.94 27.26
N VAL A 189 -23.27 -5.90 26.37
CA VAL A 189 -23.29 -6.68 25.12
C VAL A 189 -23.35 -8.18 25.42
N PRO A 190 -24.28 -8.94 24.81
CA PRO A 190 -24.45 -10.37 25.04
C PRO A 190 -23.16 -11.18 24.82
N ALA A 191 -22.98 -12.23 25.61
CA ALA A 191 -21.84 -13.14 25.46
C ALA A 191 -21.78 -13.79 24.07
N LYS A 192 -22.92 -14.04 23.43
CA LYS A 192 -22.97 -14.57 22.06
C LYS A 192 -22.31 -13.62 21.05
N ASP A 193 -22.54 -12.33 21.21
CA ASP A 193 -22.03 -11.33 20.27
C ASP A 193 -20.54 -11.07 20.53
N LYS A 194 -20.13 -11.04 21.81
CA LYS A 194 -18.70 -11.05 22.20
C LYS A 194 -17.93 -12.25 21.63
N LEU A 195 -18.56 -13.43 21.64
CA LEU A 195 -18.00 -14.63 21.03
C LEU A 195 -17.88 -14.47 19.50
N HIS A 196 -18.89 -13.92 18.84
CA HIS A 196 -18.85 -13.69 17.39
C HIS A 196 -17.75 -12.70 16.97
N LEU A 197 -17.55 -11.62 17.74
CA LEU A 197 -16.45 -10.68 17.54
C LEU A 197 -15.08 -11.39 17.60
N LEU A 198 -14.89 -12.28 18.57
CA LEU A 198 -13.66 -13.07 18.68
C LEU A 198 -13.52 -14.06 17.51
N GLU A 199 -14.60 -14.69 17.08
CA GLU A 199 -14.60 -15.60 15.92
C GLU A 199 -14.12 -14.89 14.65
N ASN A 200 -14.57 -13.66 14.40
CA ASN A 200 -14.14 -12.87 13.24
C ASN A 200 -12.62 -12.62 13.25
N VAL A 201 -12.05 -12.30 14.41
CA VAL A 201 -10.60 -12.11 14.57
C VAL A 201 -9.84 -13.43 14.35
N LEU A 202 -10.33 -14.53 14.94
CA LEU A 202 -9.70 -15.84 14.77
C LEU A 202 -9.81 -16.36 13.32
N LEU A 203 -10.88 -16.05 12.59
CA LEU A 203 -10.98 -16.37 11.17
C LEU A 203 -9.89 -15.63 10.37
N ARG A 204 -9.76 -14.30 10.56
CA ARG A 204 -8.72 -13.48 9.91
C ARG A 204 -7.30 -14.01 10.21
N ILE A 205 -7.01 -14.38 11.46
CA ILE A 205 -5.72 -15.00 11.82
C ILE A 205 -5.51 -16.31 11.05
N SER A 206 -6.52 -17.19 11.03
CA SER A 206 -6.39 -18.50 10.39
C SER A 206 -6.17 -18.40 8.87
N GLU A 207 -6.82 -17.44 8.22
CA GLU A 207 -6.66 -17.16 6.79
C GLU A 207 -5.27 -16.58 6.52
N ASN A 208 -4.80 -15.67 7.37
CA ASN A 208 -3.45 -15.12 7.27
C ASN A 208 -2.38 -16.20 7.38
N VAL A 209 -2.50 -17.12 8.34
CA VAL A 209 -1.57 -18.25 8.46
C VAL A 209 -1.55 -19.09 7.18
N ARG A 210 -2.72 -19.50 6.68
CA ARG A 210 -2.83 -20.30 5.45
C ARG A 210 -2.22 -19.59 4.24
N ARG A 211 -2.53 -18.31 4.05
CA ARG A 211 -2.03 -17.48 2.95
C ARG A 211 -0.52 -17.27 2.98
N ASN A 212 0.07 -17.28 4.18
CA ASN A 212 1.47 -16.93 4.39
C ASN A 212 2.39 -18.16 4.55
N ASP A 213 1.84 -19.39 4.55
CA ASP A 213 2.58 -20.63 4.78
C ASP A 213 3.61 -21.00 3.71
N GLN A 214 3.38 -20.55 2.48
CA GLN A 214 4.31 -20.77 1.36
C GLN A 214 5.11 -19.52 0.99
N LYS A 215 4.98 -18.44 1.77
CA LYS A 215 5.73 -17.21 1.51
C LYS A 215 7.14 -17.28 2.09
N VAL A 216 8.02 -16.57 1.41
CA VAL A 216 9.42 -16.30 1.78
C VAL A 216 9.51 -15.08 2.70
N LYS A 217 10.57 -15.01 3.52
CA LYS A 217 10.88 -13.85 4.35
C LYS A 217 11.84 -12.90 3.64
N GLY A 218 11.75 -11.61 3.95
CA GLY A 218 12.77 -10.65 3.54
C GLY A 218 14.02 -10.76 4.43
N THR A 219 15.20 -10.63 3.82
CA THR A 219 16.48 -10.59 4.52
C THR A 219 16.99 -9.15 4.67
N TYR A 220 18.07 -8.96 5.41
CA TYR A 220 18.76 -7.66 5.54
C TYR A 220 19.81 -7.42 4.46
N ARG A 221 19.98 -8.35 3.52
CA ARG A 221 20.92 -8.27 2.42
C ARG A 221 20.24 -7.67 1.20
N PHE A 222 20.89 -6.72 0.55
CA PHE A 222 20.37 -5.99 -0.59
C PHE A 222 21.16 -6.31 -1.85
N ILE A 223 20.40 -6.63 -2.89
CA ILE A 223 20.86 -6.81 -4.27
C ILE A 223 20.35 -5.66 -5.12
N SER A 224 20.95 -5.47 -6.29
CA SER A 224 20.65 -4.34 -7.15
C SER A 224 20.10 -4.78 -8.51
N GLN A 225 19.29 -3.91 -9.12
CA GLN A 225 18.85 -4.04 -10.51
C GLN A 225 19.02 -2.69 -11.23
N PRO A 226 19.36 -2.67 -12.52
CA PRO A 226 19.50 -1.43 -13.28
C PRO A 226 18.21 -0.59 -13.27
N VAL A 227 18.35 0.73 -13.05
CA VAL A 227 17.20 1.67 -13.01
C VAL A 227 16.34 1.55 -14.27
N LYS A 228 16.97 1.50 -15.45
CA LYS A 228 16.29 1.37 -16.75
C LYS A 228 15.46 0.09 -16.95
N GLU A 229 15.72 -0.96 -16.17
CA GLU A 229 14.97 -2.22 -16.26
C GLU A 229 13.71 -2.17 -15.40
N VAL A 230 13.75 -1.40 -14.32
CA VAL A 230 12.69 -1.28 -13.32
C VAL A 230 11.77 -0.10 -13.64
N ILE A 231 12.34 1.07 -13.92
CA ILE A 231 11.59 2.31 -14.13
C ILE A 231 11.17 2.43 -15.58
N LYS A 232 9.86 2.53 -15.79
CA LYS A 232 9.24 2.60 -17.12
C LYS A 232 8.15 3.66 -17.13
N ASP A 233 7.76 4.03 -18.35
CA ASP A 233 6.55 4.83 -18.59
C ASP A 233 5.32 4.07 -18.05
N TYR A 234 4.30 4.82 -17.63
CA TYR A 234 3.06 4.23 -17.13
C TYR A 234 1.85 5.04 -17.53
N SER A 235 0.70 4.38 -17.51
CA SER A 235 -0.60 4.97 -17.76
C SER A 235 -1.51 4.58 -16.61
N LEU A 236 -2.41 5.48 -16.21
CA LEU A 236 -3.38 5.20 -15.16
C LEU A 236 -4.77 5.61 -15.63
N HIS A 237 -5.72 4.68 -15.47
CA HIS A 237 -7.13 4.99 -15.67
C HIS A 237 -7.66 5.77 -14.46
N ILE A 238 -8.22 6.95 -14.70
CA ILE A 238 -8.84 7.77 -13.67
C ILE A 238 -10.36 7.71 -13.83
N ASP A 239 -11.02 7.08 -12.85
CA ASP A 239 -12.47 7.05 -12.77
C ASP A 239 -12.99 8.35 -12.11
N PRO A 240 -13.87 9.12 -12.79
CA PRO A 240 -14.43 10.37 -12.26
C PRO A 240 -15.39 10.17 -11.07
N SER A 241 -15.85 8.94 -10.80
CA SER A 241 -16.80 8.61 -9.74
C SER A 241 -16.16 8.44 -8.34
N VAL A 242 -14.83 8.48 -8.27
CA VAL A 242 -14.07 8.26 -7.03
C VAL A 242 -14.22 9.45 -6.05
N ALA A 243 -14.36 9.14 -4.76
CA ALA A 243 -14.49 10.14 -3.68
C ALA A 243 -13.33 11.16 -3.68
N ILE A 244 -13.62 12.42 -3.30
CA ILE A 244 -12.71 13.57 -3.41
C ILE A 244 -11.30 13.31 -2.85
N ASN A 245 -11.18 12.59 -1.73
CA ASN A 245 -9.89 12.32 -1.06
C ASN A 245 -9.05 11.24 -1.78
N GLN A 246 -9.66 10.46 -2.65
CA GLN A 246 -9.02 9.48 -3.53
C GLN A 246 -8.99 9.97 -4.98
N LYS A 247 -9.41 11.22 -5.23
CA LYS A 247 -9.40 11.80 -6.56
C LYS A 247 -7.95 11.93 -7.02
N ILE A 248 -7.62 11.15 -8.04
CA ILE A 248 -6.35 11.20 -8.72
C ILE A 248 -6.43 12.33 -9.74
N THR A 249 -5.38 13.16 -9.79
CA THR A 249 -5.26 14.24 -10.75
C THR A 249 -3.92 14.17 -11.45
N ALA A 250 -3.90 14.46 -12.75
CA ALA A 250 -2.68 14.64 -13.50
C ALA A 250 -2.24 16.12 -13.45
N ALA A 251 -1.00 16.36 -13.06
CA ALA A 251 -0.39 17.68 -13.08
C ALA A 251 0.90 17.65 -13.93
N PRO A 252 1.05 18.55 -14.92
CA PRO A 252 2.31 18.68 -15.64
C PRO A 252 3.45 19.05 -14.69
N THR A 253 4.62 18.46 -14.91
CA THR A 253 5.80 18.63 -14.04
C THR A 253 6.84 19.57 -14.66
N ILE A 254 6.35 20.54 -15.44
CA ILE A 254 7.16 21.53 -16.14
C ILE A 254 8.02 22.28 -15.12
N GLY A 255 9.31 22.45 -15.42
CA GLY A 255 10.29 23.09 -14.52
C GLY A 255 10.84 22.16 -13.41
N LYS A 256 10.19 21.03 -13.12
CA LYS A 256 10.65 20.05 -12.11
C LYS A 256 11.56 19.01 -12.75
N LYS A 257 12.81 19.37 -13.05
CA LYS A 257 13.81 18.44 -13.62
C LYS A 257 14.11 17.23 -12.72
N TRP A 258 13.92 17.40 -11.41
CA TRP A 258 14.12 16.37 -10.39
C TRP A 258 13.00 15.33 -10.36
N TYR A 259 11.81 15.61 -10.90
CA TYR A 259 10.74 14.62 -11.00
C TYR A 259 10.81 13.94 -12.36
N VAL A 260 10.93 12.61 -12.41
CA VAL A 260 11.40 11.93 -13.63
C VAL A 260 10.36 11.81 -14.74
N TYR A 261 9.08 11.84 -14.40
CA TYR A 261 7.98 11.76 -15.36
C TYR A 261 7.57 13.15 -15.82
N ASP A 262 7.01 13.27 -17.04
CA ASP A 262 6.46 14.52 -17.58
C ASP A 262 5.16 14.94 -16.88
N ASN A 263 4.34 13.97 -16.47
CA ASN A 263 3.12 14.16 -15.67
C ASN A 263 3.21 13.47 -14.30
N ALA A 264 2.71 14.15 -13.29
CA ALA A 264 2.49 13.60 -11.95
C ALA A 264 1.02 13.24 -11.80
N ILE A 265 0.71 11.95 -11.92
CA ILE A 265 -0.65 11.40 -11.77
C ILE A 265 -0.78 10.92 -10.32
N LEU A 266 -1.29 11.78 -9.44
CA LEU A 266 -1.19 11.63 -8.00
C LEU A 266 -2.52 11.89 -7.29
N ASN A 267 -2.68 11.35 -6.09
CA ASN A 267 -3.72 11.75 -5.15
C ASN A 267 -3.34 13.03 -4.39
N GLN A 268 -4.26 13.57 -3.60
CA GLN A 268 -4.06 14.83 -2.88
C GLN A 268 -2.88 14.81 -1.90
N LEU A 269 -2.65 13.69 -1.21
CA LEU A 269 -1.59 13.57 -0.22
C LEU A 269 -0.22 13.47 -0.90
N GLU A 270 -0.12 12.69 -1.96
CA GLU A 270 1.06 12.60 -2.82
C GLU A 270 1.41 13.98 -3.44
N HIS A 271 0.42 14.75 -3.89
CA HIS A 271 0.64 16.12 -4.37
C HIS A 271 1.23 17.03 -3.29
N ARG A 272 0.77 16.91 -2.03
CA ARG A 272 1.35 17.67 -0.90
C ARG A 272 2.80 17.28 -0.66
N LEU A 273 3.14 15.99 -0.72
CA LEU A 273 4.52 15.52 -0.61
C LEU A 273 5.41 16.14 -1.70
N ILE A 274 4.98 16.09 -2.97
CA ILE A 274 5.73 16.70 -4.09
C ILE A 274 5.93 18.20 -3.90
N LYS A 275 4.92 18.92 -3.42
CA LYS A 275 5.03 20.36 -3.12
C LYS A 275 6.02 20.64 -1.98
N MET A 276 6.06 19.78 -0.96
CA MET A 276 7.03 19.90 0.13
C MET A 276 8.45 19.62 -0.35
N LEU A 277 8.66 18.56 -1.13
CA LEU A 277 9.96 18.26 -1.74
C LEU A 277 10.45 19.41 -2.61
N GLU A 278 9.56 20.04 -3.39
CA GLU A 278 9.87 21.22 -4.19
C GLU A 278 10.47 22.36 -3.35
N ALA A 279 9.94 22.60 -2.15
CA ALA A 279 10.46 23.60 -1.22
C ALA A 279 11.85 23.23 -0.66
N PHE A 280 12.18 21.95 -0.56
CA PHE A 280 13.48 21.47 -0.08
C PHE A 280 14.57 21.46 -1.16
N MET A 281 14.19 21.42 -2.45
CA MET A 281 15.12 21.33 -3.57
C MET A 281 16.26 22.37 -3.54
N PRO A 282 16.06 23.66 -3.21
CA PRO A 282 17.15 24.62 -3.18
C PRO A 282 18.28 24.22 -2.22
N LYS A 283 17.95 23.64 -1.06
CA LYS A 283 18.93 23.22 -0.06
C LYS A 283 19.53 21.86 -0.39
N LEU A 284 18.72 20.92 -0.89
CA LEU A 284 19.22 19.62 -1.33
C LEU A 284 20.22 19.79 -2.50
N LYS A 285 19.95 20.68 -3.46
CA LYS A 285 20.87 20.98 -4.57
C LYS A 285 22.20 21.61 -4.15
N ALA A 286 22.33 22.08 -2.91
CA ALA A 286 23.61 22.54 -2.38
C ALA A 286 24.50 21.39 -1.88
N ARG A 287 23.93 20.17 -1.74
CA ARG A 287 24.58 18.98 -1.17
C ARG A 287 24.65 17.79 -2.12
N TYR A 288 23.76 17.73 -3.10
CA TYR A 288 23.63 16.62 -4.03
C TYR A 288 23.70 17.09 -5.48
N ASP A 289 24.48 16.40 -6.31
CA ASP A 289 24.62 16.64 -7.75
C ASP A 289 23.37 16.21 -8.50
N ASP A 290 23.00 14.94 -8.30
CA ASP A 290 21.83 14.32 -8.90
C ASP A 290 20.71 14.24 -7.86
N ILE A 291 19.50 14.65 -8.24
CA ILE A 291 18.29 14.50 -7.43
C ILE A 291 17.17 14.04 -8.36
N TYR A 292 16.70 12.81 -8.17
CA TYR A 292 15.62 12.24 -8.96
C TYR A 292 14.55 11.60 -8.06
N VAL A 293 13.31 12.03 -8.20
CA VAL A 293 12.15 11.46 -7.51
C VAL A 293 11.36 10.61 -8.50
N LEU A 294 11.26 9.33 -8.16
CA LEU A 294 10.57 8.28 -8.89
C LEU A 294 9.27 7.97 -8.14
N ARG A 295 8.15 7.91 -8.84
CA ARG A 295 6.92 7.30 -8.33
C ARG A 295 6.98 5.81 -8.59
N ASN A 296 6.72 5.00 -7.58
CA ASN A 296 6.66 3.56 -7.70
C ASN A 296 5.22 3.11 -7.96
N ASP A 297 4.87 3.03 -9.24
CA ASP A 297 3.53 2.60 -9.65
C ASP A 297 3.44 1.07 -9.77
N GLU A 298 2.32 0.48 -9.33
CA GLU A 298 2.09 -0.96 -9.33
C GLU A 298 1.96 -1.56 -10.73
N GLN A 299 1.58 -0.78 -11.74
CA GLN A 299 1.43 -1.29 -13.10
C GLN A 299 2.76 -1.31 -13.87
N SER A 300 3.68 -0.38 -13.56
CA SER A 300 4.93 -0.22 -14.30
C SER A 300 6.18 -0.66 -13.54
N THR A 301 6.42 -0.03 -12.39
CA THR A 301 7.70 -0.08 -11.68
C THR A 301 7.77 -1.31 -10.78
N ARG A 302 6.68 -1.59 -10.06
CA ARG A 302 6.54 -2.76 -9.18
C ARG A 302 7.71 -2.95 -8.22
N PHE A 303 8.35 -1.86 -7.83
CA PHE A 303 9.43 -1.92 -6.87
C PHE A 303 8.85 -2.36 -5.53
N LYS A 304 9.43 -3.41 -4.95
CA LYS A 304 8.88 -4.01 -3.75
C LYS A 304 9.99 -4.55 -2.87
N LEU A 305 9.93 -4.19 -1.59
CA LEU A 305 10.69 -4.81 -0.53
C LEU A 305 9.84 -5.91 0.13
N THR A 306 10.51 -6.88 0.75
CA THR A 306 9.86 -7.90 1.59
C THR A 306 10.22 -7.64 3.05
N GLU A 307 9.26 -7.74 3.96
CA GLU A 307 9.47 -7.47 5.38
C GLU A 307 10.66 -8.24 5.95
N PHE A 308 11.50 -7.57 6.74
CA PHE A 308 12.64 -8.21 7.39
C PHE A 308 12.19 -9.30 8.37
N GLY A 309 12.57 -10.54 8.09
CA GLY A 309 12.15 -11.71 8.87
C GLY A 309 10.66 -12.09 8.72
N GLY A 310 9.92 -11.36 7.89
CA GLY A 310 8.48 -11.54 7.68
C GLY A 310 8.13 -11.64 6.19
N VAL A 311 6.86 -11.92 5.92
CA VAL A 311 6.36 -12.30 4.57
C VAL A 311 5.59 -11.17 3.87
N ARG A 312 5.45 -10.01 4.53
CA ARG A 312 4.69 -8.88 3.97
C ARG A 312 5.49 -8.19 2.87
N GLY A 313 4.77 -7.70 1.87
CA GLY A 313 5.34 -6.89 0.81
C GLY A 313 5.18 -5.40 1.12
N PHE A 314 6.26 -4.63 0.97
CA PHE A 314 6.22 -3.18 1.09
C PHE A 314 6.60 -2.54 -0.24
N MET A 315 5.66 -1.81 -0.83
CA MET A 315 5.88 -1.02 -2.04
C MET A 315 5.84 0.46 -1.61
N PRO A 316 7.00 1.11 -1.41
CA PRO A 316 7.03 2.52 -1.06
C PRO A 316 6.49 3.35 -2.21
N ASP A 317 5.62 4.34 -1.97
CA ASP A 317 5.00 5.13 -3.05
C ASP A 317 6.02 5.93 -3.88
N PHE A 318 7.09 6.43 -3.25
CA PHE A 318 8.17 7.13 -3.95
C PHE A 318 9.56 6.64 -3.53
N ILE A 319 10.46 6.70 -4.51
CA ILE A 319 11.90 6.46 -4.34
C ILE A 319 12.62 7.70 -4.82
N MET A 320 13.41 8.32 -3.95
CA MET A 320 14.26 9.45 -4.30
C MET A 320 15.72 9.01 -4.35
N ILE A 321 16.36 9.23 -5.49
CA ILE A 321 17.77 8.97 -5.72
C ILE A 321 18.55 10.26 -5.56
N LEU A 322 19.61 10.23 -4.75
CA LEU A 322 20.54 11.34 -4.58
C LEU A 322 21.99 10.89 -4.81
N THR A 323 22.81 11.71 -5.46
CA THR A 323 24.27 11.52 -5.50
C THR A 323 24.94 12.66 -4.75
N ARG A 324 25.67 12.37 -3.66
CA ARG A 324 26.25 13.39 -2.78
C ARG A 324 27.53 13.99 -3.37
N HIS A 325 27.68 15.32 -3.33
CA HIS A 325 28.85 16.04 -3.87
C HIS A 325 30.18 15.59 -3.25
N SER A 326 30.20 15.39 -1.92
CA SER A 326 31.45 15.28 -1.16
C SER A 326 32.21 13.97 -1.37
N ASP A 327 31.47 12.88 -1.60
CA ASP A 327 32.01 11.52 -1.58
C ASP A 327 31.41 10.63 -2.68
N ASN A 328 30.58 11.22 -3.57
CA ASN A 328 29.86 10.52 -4.63
C ASN A 328 29.02 9.34 -4.13
N THR A 329 28.58 9.38 -2.86
CA THR A 329 27.72 8.35 -2.27
C THR A 329 26.36 8.38 -2.96
N TYR A 330 25.88 7.21 -3.34
CA TYR A 330 24.56 7.00 -3.93
C TYR A 330 23.53 6.72 -2.84
N TRP A 331 22.49 7.54 -2.75
CA TRP A 331 21.43 7.41 -1.76
C TRP A 331 20.13 6.99 -2.43
N GLN A 332 19.51 5.95 -1.90
CA GLN A 332 18.15 5.55 -2.25
C GLN A 332 17.26 5.78 -1.03
N VAL A 333 16.42 6.81 -1.15
CA VAL A 333 15.53 7.28 -0.09
C VAL A 333 14.11 6.81 -0.38
N PHE A 334 13.49 6.15 0.60
CA PHE A 334 12.12 5.67 0.51
C PHE A 334 11.17 6.66 1.20
N LEU A 335 10.10 7.02 0.50
CA LEU A 335 9.10 7.99 0.95
C LEU A 335 7.70 7.37 0.81
N GLU A 336 6.91 7.44 1.88
CA GLU A 336 5.55 6.90 1.93
C GLU A 336 4.60 7.97 2.52
N PRO A 337 3.78 8.63 1.69
CA PRO A 337 2.64 9.40 2.15
C PRO A 337 1.56 8.51 2.74
N LYS A 338 1.07 8.87 3.94
CA LYS A 338 0.05 8.10 4.65
C LYS A 338 -1.07 8.97 5.21
N GLY A 339 -2.32 8.53 5.02
CA GLY A 339 -3.47 9.08 5.72
C GLY A 339 -3.41 8.77 7.22
N ASP A 340 -3.81 9.73 8.05
CA ASP A 340 -3.69 9.63 9.52
C ASP A 340 -4.46 8.42 10.10
N ASP A 341 -5.57 8.03 9.46
CA ASP A 341 -6.42 6.89 9.81
C ASP A 341 -5.71 5.54 9.65
N ARG A 342 -4.66 5.46 8.83
CA ARG A 342 -3.97 4.22 8.47
C ARG A 342 -2.61 4.06 9.14
N LEU A 343 -2.22 4.98 10.02
CA LEU A 343 -0.92 4.97 10.68
C LEU A 343 -0.71 3.74 11.57
N LEU A 344 -1.75 3.29 12.28
CA LEU A 344 -1.67 2.14 13.19
C LEU A 344 -1.52 0.81 12.43
N ASP A 345 -2.28 0.63 11.36
CA ASP A 345 -2.24 -0.59 10.53
C ASP A 345 -0.88 -0.77 9.83
N ASP A 346 -0.26 0.35 9.43
CA ASP A 346 1.01 0.36 8.71
C ASP A 346 2.24 0.61 9.61
N ALA A 347 2.11 0.51 10.93
CA ALA A 347 3.23 0.66 11.87
C ALA A 347 4.40 -0.30 11.58
N TRP A 348 4.15 -1.43 10.92
CA TRP A 348 5.21 -2.35 10.50
C TRP A 348 6.05 -1.82 9.33
N LYS A 349 5.46 -1.06 8.40
CA LYS A 349 6.21 -0.40 7.31
C LYS A 349 7.06 0.73 7.87
N GLU A 350 6.55 1.49 8.83
CA GLU A 350 7.31 2.54 9.53
C GLU A 350 8.57 1.94 10.20
N ARG A 351 8.42 0.80 10.90
CA ARG A 351 9.57 0.06 11.46
C ARG A 351 10.53 -0.44 10.40
N MET A 352 10.02 -0.82 9.22
CA MET A 352 10.86 -1.23 8.10
C MET A 352 11.68 -0.05 7.58
N LEU A 353 11.05 1.12 7.41
CA LEU A 353 11.70 2.38 7.04
C LEU A 353 12.76 2.77 8.08
N GLU A 354 12.45 2.65 9.38
CA GLU A 354 13.41 2.89 10.45
C GLU A 354 14.60 1.93 10.37
N THR A 355 14.35 0.64 10.21
CA THR A 355 15.38 -0.41 10.15
C THR A 355 16.31 -0.25 8.94
N LEU A 356 15.85 0.31 7.82
CA LEU A 356 16.70 0.62 6.66
C LEU A 356 17.83 1.59 7.00
N ASN A 357 17.68 2.39 8.06
CA ASN A 357 18.71 3.34 8.50
C ASN A 357 19.75 2.71 9.43
N ASP A 358 19.56 1.46 9.88
CA ASP A 358 20.50 0.72 10.71
C ASP A 358 21.63 0.13 9.87
N ARG A 359 22.76 0.83 9.84
CA ARG A 359 23.93 0.49 9.01
C ARG A 359 24.62 -0.79 9.44
N GLU A 360 24.49 -1.21 10.70
CA GLU A 360 25.13 -2.45 11.18
C GLU A 360 24.34 -3.68 10.74
N ARG A 361 23.04 -3.49 10.51
CA ARG A 361 22.13 -4.56 10.14
C ARG A 361 22.00 -4.77 8.63
N ILE A 362 22.04 -3.68 7.86
CA ILE A 362 21.83 -3.70 6.41
C ILE A 362 23.14 -4.00 5.68
N VAL A 363 23.13 -5.05 4.85
CA VAL A 363 24.27 -5.46 4.03
C VAL A 363 23.96 -5.18 2.57
N ILE A 364 24.86 -4.47 1.87
CA ILE A 364 24.72 -4.16 0.44
C ILE A 364 25.92 -4.78 -0.27
N ASP A 365 25.66 -5.76 -1.12
CA ASP A 365 26.71 -6.63 -1.68
C ASP A 365 27.73 -5.91 -2.56
N GLU A 366 27.32 -4.82 -3.20
CA GLU A 366 28.06 -4.26 -4.32
C GLU A 366 28.82 -2.97 -3.98
N ASN A 367 28.55 -2.30 -2.86
CA ASN A 367 29.10 -0.96 -2.67
C ASN A 367 29.03 -0.40 -1.24
N GLU A 368 30.18 -0.01 -0.69
CA GLU A 368 30.27 0.75 0.57
C GLU A 368 29.77 2.20 0.42
N HIS A 369 29.67 2.71 -0.82
CA HIS A 369 29.21 4.06 -1.18
C HIS A 369 27.72 4.09 -1.55
N VAL A 370 26.93 3.15 -1.03
CA VAL A 370 25.47 3.17 -1.17
C VAL A 370 24.83 3.33 0.20
N ARG A 371 23.80 4.19 0.26
CA ARG A 371 23.00 4.41 1.46
C ARG A 371 21.53 4.20 1.15
N LEU A 372 20.92 3.29 1.88
CA LEU A 372 19.47 3.14 1.92
C LEU A 372 18.96 3.98 3.07
N VAL A 373 17.90 4.75 2.83
CA VAL A 373 17.34 5.64 3.84
C VAL A 373 15.83 5.51 3.83
N GLY A 374 15.26 5.08 4.93
CA GLY A 374 13.81 5.14 5.13
C GLY A 374 13.46 6.40 5.90
N ILE A 375 12.62 7.25 5.32
CA ILE A 375 12.07 8.43 5.99
C ILE A 375 10.76 8.05 6.65
N LYS A 376 10.45 8.66 7.79
CA LYS A 376 9.15 8.49 8.46
C LYS A 376 7.99 8.84 7.53
N PHE A 377 6.79 8.34 7.83
CA PHE A 377 5.62 8.64 7.01
C PHE A 377 5.35 10.13 6.84
N PHE A 378 4.96 10.50 5.62
CA PHE A 378 4.41 11.82 5.34
C PHE A 378 2.91 11.81 5.61
N ALA A 379 2.51 12.30 6.78
CA ALA A 379 1.11 12.37 7.22
C ALA A 379 0.79 13.75 7.79
N ASN A 380 -0.48 14.20 7.73
CA ASN A 380 -0.84 15.54 8.18
C ASN A 380 -0.57 15.71 9.69
N SER A 381 -0.85 14.70 10.50
CA SER A 381 -0.60 14.72 11.95
C SER A 381 0.88 14.60 12.34
N GLN A 382 1.76 14.23 11.40
CA GLN A 382 3.19 13.97 11.65
C GLN A 382 4.11 14.84 10.79
N MET A 383 3.61 15.97 10.30
CA MET A 383 4.36 16.82 9.36
C MET A 383 5.72 17.26 9.91
N ASP A 384 5.75 17.81 11.13
CA ASP A 384 6.99 18.29 11.75
C ASP A 384 7.99 17.14 11.99
N VAL A 385 7.47 15.95 12.31
CA VAL A 385 8.28 14.74 12.51
C VAL A 385 8.92 14.32 11.19
N PHE A 386 8.16 14.34 10.08
CA PHE A 386 8.66 14.07 8.74
C PHE A 386 9.75 15.07 8.33
N VAL A 387 9.50 16.38 8.51
CA VAL A 387 10.45 17.43 8.14
C VAL A 387 11.74 17.29 8.94
N SER A 388 11.66 17.09 10.26
CA SER A 388 12.83 16.89 11.12
C SER A 388 13.61 15.63 10.72
N ASP A 389 12.92 14.53 10.39
CA ASP A 389 13.57 13.30 9.95
C ASP A 389 14.32 13.48 8.62
N MET A 390 13.71 14.17 7.65
CA MET A 390 14.35 14.55 6.39
C MET A 390 15.58 15.44 6.60
N GLN A 391 15.49 16.44 7.49
CA GLN A 391 16.61 17.33 7.83
C GLN A 391 17.79 16.56 8.42
N ASN A 392 17.51 15.72 9.41
CA ASN A 392 18.52 14.93 10.10
C ASN A 392 19.20 13.94 9.16
N LYS A 393 18.43 13.27 8.29
CA LYS A 393 18.94 12.20 7.44
C LYS A 393 19.58 12.70 6.15
N LEU A 394 19.03 13.75 5.54
CA LEU A 394 19.44 14.20 4.20
C LEU A 394 20.19 15.54 4.21
N ASN A 395 20.19 16.28 5.31
CA ASN A 395 20.76 17.63 5.38
C ASN A 395 21.65 17.84 6.63
N ASP A 396 22.19 16.77 7.20
CA ASP A 396 23.02 16.78 8.43
C ASP A 396 22.40 17.56 9.61
N GLY A 397 21.06 17.57 9.72
CA GLY A 397 20.31 18.28 10.76
C GLY A 397 20.13 19.78 10.52
N GLU A 398 20.68 20.32 9.43
CA GLU A 398 20.40 21.70 9.03
C GLU A 398 18.96 21.82 8.54
N SER A 399 18.32 22.95 8.84
CA SER A 399 16.94 23.19 8.40
C SER A 399 16.83 23.07 6.89
N LEU A 400 15.82 22.34 6.41
CA LEU A 400 15.43 22.24 5.00
C LEU A 400 14.40 23.30 4.61
N GLU A 401 13.81 23.98 5.61
CA GLU A 401 12.84 25.03 5.38
C GLU A 401 13.56 26.35 5.15
N THR A 402 13.37 26.97 3.99
CA THR A 402 13.71 28.38 3.82
C THR A 402 12.75 29.20 4.66
N SER A 403 13.24 29.99 5.61
CA SER A 403 12.41 30.85 6.47
C SER A 403 11.46 31.69 5.62
N SER A 404 10.21 31.26 5.54
CA SER A 404 8.97 31.92 5.08
C SER A 404 8.07 30.89 4.40
N LEU A 405 7.25 30.16 5.15
CA LEU A 405 5.95 29.64 4.70
C LEU A 405 5.17 29.10 5.90
N SER A 406 4.40 29.97 6.54
CA SER A 406 3.20 29.57 7.25
C SER A 406 2.25 28.94 6.22
N LEU A 407 2.14 27.61 6.20
CA LEU A 407 1.02 26.95 5.53
C LEU A 407 -0.24 27.25 6.36
N PRO A 408 -1.29 27.85 5.79
CA PRO A 408 -2.57 27.94 6.49
C PRO A 408 -3.09 26.52 6.73
N LEU A 409 -3.56 26.29 7.96
CA LEU A 409 -4.24 25.08 8.44
C LEU A 409 -5.35 24.61 7.49
#